data_AF-D0KWF3-F1
#
_entry.id   AF-D0KWF3-F1
#
_cell.length_a   1.000
_cell.length_b   1.000
_cell.length_c   1.000
_cell.angle_alpha   90.00
_cell.angle_beta   90.00
_cell.angle_gamma   90.00
#
_symmetry.space_group_name_H-M   'P 1'
#
loop_
_entity.id
_entity.type
_entity.pdbx_description
1 polymer ?
#
loop_
_entity_poly.entity_id
_entity_poly.type
_entity_poly.pdbx_seq_one_letter_code
_entity_poly.pdbx_strand_id
1 'polypeptide(L)'
;MNIDEVVDLLPDEKLRSDLAKWVNDWKEDDTDITRLEKMLSKWHSYTWFKDDERTLHFLNQLNEFRKTAISNVGGLTMNERLYYFCLFDNWDNGNVQQKDKIRHKLLAQA
;
A
#
# COMPACT_ATOMS: atom_id res chain seq x y z
N MET A 1 10.40 2.38 3.39
CA MET A 1 9.43 1.46 3.98
C MET A 1 8.36 1.18 2.95
N ASN A 2 8.13 -0.09 2.63
CA ASN A 2 7.06 -0.52 1.73
C ASN A 2 5.74 -0.77 2.48
N ILE A 3 4.68 -1.06 1.74
CA ILE A 3 3.34 -1.22 2.30
C ILE A 3 3.24 -2.38 3.29
N ASP A 4 3.96 -3.48 3.07
CA ASP A 4 3.92 -4.65 3.95
C ASP A 4 4.63 -4.37 5.27
N GLU A 5 5.78 -3.71 5.21
CA GLU A 5 6.51 -3.24 6.39
C GLU A 5 5.65 -2.28 7.24
N VAL A 6 4.87 -1.39 6.61
CA VAL A 6 3.92 -0.52 7.34
C VAL A 6 2.83 -1.34 8.04
N VAL A 7 2.29 -2.36 7.37
CA VAL A 7 1.28 -3.24 7.96
C VAL A 7 1.84 -4.02 9.15
N ASP A 8 3.09 -4.50 9.05
CA ASP A 8 3.73 -5.29 10.10
C ASP A 8 3.99 -4.51 11.39
N LEU A 9 4.14 -3.18 11.30
CA LEU A 9 4.27 -2.29 12.46
C LEU A 9 3.01 -2.21 13.33
N LEU A 10 1.87 -2.65 12.82
CA LEU A 10 0.60 -2.56 13.53
C LEU A 10 0.64 -3.54 14.73
N PRO A 11 0.56 -3.03 15.99
CA PRO A 11 0.82 -3.84 17.18
C PRO A 11 -0.30 -4.84 17.52
N ASP A 12 -1.53 -4.54 17.10
CA ASP A 12 -2.68 -5.41 17.30
C ASP A 12 -2.77 -6.45 16.17
N GLU A 13 -2.66 -7.72 16.52
CA GLU A 13 -2.63 -8.81 15.54
C GLU A 13 -3.90 -8.90 14.68
N LYS A 14 -5.07 -8.62 15.27
CA LYS A 14 -6.34 -8.68 14.55
C LYS A 14 -6.43 -7.56 13.54
N LEU A 15 -6.08 -6.34 13.94
CA LEU A 15 -6.05 -5.18 13.04
C LEU A 15 -4.99 -5.35 11.94
N ARG A 16 -3.81 -5.90 12.28
CA ARG A 16 -2.76 -6.22 11.31
C ARG A 16 -3.24 -7.23 10.29
N SER A 17 -3.84 -8.33 10.74
CA SER A 17 -4.37 -9.36 9.84
C SER A 17 -5.48 -8.82 8.93
N ASP A 18 -6.35 -7.95 9.45
CA ASP A 18 -7.41 -7.33 8.66
C ASP A 18 -6.82 -6.39 7.59
N LEU A 19 -5.91 -5.50 7.96
CA LEU A 19 -5.25 -4.60 7.02
C LEU A 19 -4.40 -5.35 5.98
N ALA A 20 -3.66 -6.37 6.41
CA ALA A 20 -2.87 -7.22 5.51
C ALA A 20 -3.75 -7.88 4.44
N LYS A 21 -4.93 -8.37 4.84
CA LYS A 21 -5.90 -8.93 3.90
C LYS A 21 -6.33 -7.88 2.87
N TRP A 22 -6.73 -6.69 3.30
CA TRP A 22 -7.12 -5.60 2.41
C TRP A 22 -6.00 -5.20 1.43
N VAL A 23 -4.76 -5.14 1.90
CA VAL A 23 -3.59 -4.83 1.07
C VAL A 23 -3.32 -5.94 0.05
N ASN A 24 -3.37 -7.20 0.46
CA ASN A 24 -3.16 -8.33 -0.45
C ASN A 24 -4.28 -8.46 -1.48
N ASP A 25 -5.53 -8.29 -1.07
CA ASP A 25 -6.67 -8.26 -1.99
C ASP A 25 -6.51 -7.14 -3.03
N TRP A 26 -6.03 -5.95 -2.62
CA TRP A 26 -5.70 -4.87 -3.55
C TRP A 26 -4.54 -5.23 -4.48
N LYS A 27 -3.47 -5.89 -4.03
CA LYS A 27 -2.34 -6.25 -4.92
C LYS A 27 -2.78 -7.16 -6.07
N GLU A 28 -3.73 -8.06 -5.80
CA GLU A 28 -4.22 -9.04 -6.75
C GLU A 28 -5.37 -8.53 -7.64
N ASP A 29 -6.05 -7.43 -7.27
CA ASP A 29 -7.13 -6.87 -8.06
C ASP A 29 -6.66 -5.91 -9.19
N ASP A 30 -7.58 -5.51 -10.07
CA ASP A 30 -7.30 -4.58 -11.17
C ASP A 30 -7.49 -3.09 -10.78
N THR A 31 -7.68 -2.76 -9.50
CA THR A 31 -7.92 -1.38 -9.05
C THR A 31 -6.62 -0.59 -8.84
N ASP A 32 -6.67 0.74 -8.89
CA ASP A 32 -5.46 1.58 -8.83
C ASP A 32 -5.10 2.05 -7.41
N ILE A 33 -4.01 2.81 -7.30
CA ILE A 33 -3.58 3.47 -6.06
C ILE A 33 -4.66 4.39 -5.49
N THR A 34 -5.47 5.02 -6.33
CA THR A 34 -6.59 5.87 -5.86
C THR A 34 -7.60 5.05 -5.07
N ARG A 35 -7.86 3.81 -5.47
CA ARG A 35 -8.70 2.88 -4.72
C ARG A 35 -8.05 2.46 -3.41
N LEU A 36 -6.76 2.16 -3.41
CA LEU A 36 -5.98 1.85 -2.20
C LEU A 36 -6.06 2.99 -1.18
N GLU A 37 -5.85 4.23 -1.60
CA GLU A 37 -5.89 5.41 -0.73
C GLU A 37 -7.26 5.56 -0.03
N LYS A 38 -8.35 5.40 -0.80
CA LYS A 38 -9.71 5.44 -0.27
C LYS A 38 -9.96 4.30 0.72
N MET A 39 -9.48 3.11 0.41
CA MET A 39 -9.59 1.94 1.28
C MET A 39 -8.83 2.15 2.60
N LEU A 40 -7.57 2.59 2.54
CA LEU A 40 -6.75 2.91 3.72
C LEU A 40 -7.38 4.01 4.58
N SER A 41 -7.92 5.05 3.94
CA SER A 41 -8.62 6.14 4.63
C SER A 41 -9.88 5.62 5.33
N LYS A 42 -10.68 4.80 4.64
CA LYS A 42 -11.87 4.18 5.21
C LYS A 42 -11.53 3.26 6.39
N TRP A 43 -10.56 2.36 6.21
CA TRP A 43 -10.09 1.45 7.25
C TRP A 43 -9.62 2.23 8.49
N HIS A 44 -8.81 3.28 8.30
CA HIS A 44 -8.36 4.14 9.39
C HIS A 44 -9.53 4.80 10.14
N SER A 45 -10.55 5.29 9.44
CA SER A 45 -11.73 5.93 10.06
C SER A 45 -12.63 4.98 10.85
N TYR A 46 -12.61 3.67 10.57
CA TYR A 46 -13.40 2.67 11.29
C TYR A 46 -12.59 1.91 12.35
N THR A 47 -11.28 2.16 12.43
CA THR A 47 -10.41 1.46 13.36
C THR A 47 -10.26 2.26 14.64
N TRP A 48 -10.57 1.63 15.76
CA TRP A 48 -10.27 2.18 17.07
C TRP A 48 -8.87 1.75 17.50
N PHE A 49 -7.98 2.72 17.68
CA PHE A 49 -6.63 2.44 18.14
C PHE A 49 -6.48 2.70 19.64
N LYS A 50 -5.58 1.95 20.28
CA LYS A 50 -5.18 2.22 21.67
C LYS A 50 -4.25 3.42 21.68
N ASP A 51 -4.36 4.27 22.70
CA ASP A 51 -3.44 5.38 22.89
C ASP A 51 -2.14 4.87 23.52
N ASP A 52 -1.22 4.37 22.67
CA ASP A 52 0.10 3.89 23.07
C ASP A 52 1.18 4.25 22.04
N GLU A 53 2.45 4.24 22.47
CA GLU A 53 3.59 4.65 21.65
C GLU A 53 3.74 3.83 20.37
N ARG A 54 3.39 2.53 20.39
CA ARG A 54 3.51 1.66 19.21
C ARG A 54 2.45 1.98 18.17
N THR A 55 1.23 2.28 18.64
CA THR A 55 0.16 2.78 17.79
C THR A 55 0.55 4.12 17.18
N LEU A 56 1.06 5.07 17.98
CA LEU A 56 1.50 6.37 17.48
C LEU A 56 2.61 6.21 16.43
N HIS A 57 3.56 5.30 16.68
CA HIS A 57 4.61 4.97 15.72
C HIS A 57 4.04 4.43 14.40
N PHE A 58 3.13 3.46 14.45
CA PHE A 58 2.44 2.92 13.27
C PHE A 58 1.73 4.03 12.47
N LEU A 59 0.95 4.88 13.15
CA LEU A 59 0.21 5.97 12.48
C LEU A 59 1.15 6.97 11.80
N ASN A 60 2.27 7.30 12.44
CA ASN A 60 3.30 8.15 11.84
C ASN A 60 3.90 7.51 10.58
N GLN A 61 4.26 6.22 10.63
CA GLN A 61 4.81 5.52 9.47
C GLN A 61 3.78 5.38 8.34
N LEU A 62 2.51 5.13 8.67
CA LEU A 62 1.43 5.09 7.68
C LEU A 62 1.25 6.45 6.99
N ASN A 63 1.31 7.55 7.74
CA ASN A 63 1.20 8.90 7.18
C ASN A 63 2.40 9.24 6.26
N GLU A 64 3.62 8.91 6.68
CA GLU A 64 4.81 9.12 5.85
C GLU A 64 4.79 8.24 4.58
N PHE A 65 4.31 7.00 4.69
CA PHE A 65 4.08 6.14 3.52
C PHE A 65 3.06 6.76 2.57
N ARG A 66 1.90 7.23 3.06
CA ARG A 66 0.89 7.88 2.22
C ARG A 66 1.48 9.08 1.48
N LYS A 67 2.22 9.93 2.18
CA LYS A 67 2.85 11.11 1.59
C LYS A 67 3.86 10.74 0.50
N THR A 68 4.73 9.78 0.78
CA THR A 68 5.87 9.42 -0.09
C THR A 68 5.46 8.52 -1.26
N ALA A 69 4.62 7.52 -1.02
CA ALA A 69 4.30 6.48 -2.00
C ALA A 69 2.98 6.74 -2.74
N ILE A 70 1.97 7.29 -2.07
CA ILE A 70 0.62 7.49 -2.64
C ILE A 70 0.50 8.91 -3.20
N SER A 71 0.65 9.95 -2.36
CA SER A 71 0.46 11.34 -2.80
C SER A 71 1.54 11.78 -3.79
N ASN A 72 2.78 11.31 -3.64
CA ASN A 72 3.89 11.60 -4.55
C ASN A 72 4.07 10.52 -5.64
N VAL A 73 3.08 9.64 -5.88
CA VAL A 73 3.22 8.55 -6.86
C VAL A 73 3.67 9.03 -8.24
N GLY A 74 3.18 10.20 -8.69
CA GLY A 74 3.56 10.79 -9.97
C GLY A 74 5.04 11.17 -10.08
N GLY A 75 5.71 11.44 -8.95
CA GLY A 75 7.14 11.75 -8.89
C GLY A 75 8.04 10.51 -8.79
N LEU A 76 7.46 9.32 -8.65
CA LEU A 76 8.21 8.07 -8.50
C LEU A 76 8.48 7.40 -9.85
N THR A 77 9.67 6.83 -9.97
CA THR A 77 10.02 5.88 -11.04
C THR A 77 9.23 4.57 -10.89
N MET A 78 9.18 3.76 -11.95
CA MET A 78 8.49 2.47 -11.89
C MET A 78 9.07 1.55 -10.82
N ASN A 79 10.39 1.50 -10.68
CA ASN A 79 11.05 0.66 -9.68
C ASN A 79 10.72 1.08 -8.26
N GLU A 80 10.66 2.39 -7.98
CA GLU A 80 10.24 2.89 -6.68
C GLU A 80 8.78 2.53 -6.38
N ARG A 81 7.88 2.62 -7.36
CA ARG A 81 6.49 2.18 -7.20
C ARG A 81 6.42 0.69 -6.90
N LEU A 82 7.12 -0.15 -7.65
CA LEU A 82 7.18 -1.60 -7.40
C LEU A 82 7.72 -1.92 -6.01
N TYR A 83 8.74 -1.18 -5.55
CA TYR A 83 9.28 -1.31 -4.20
C TYR A 83 8.24 -0.94 -3.13
N TYR A 84 7.66 0.26 -3.21
CA TYR A 84 6.72 0.74 -2.19
C TYR A 84 5.48 -0.12 -2.07
N PHE A 85 4.99 -0.68 -3.17
CA PHE A 85 3.76 -1.47 -3.21
C PHE A 85 3.99 -2.98 -3.22
N CYS A 86 5.24 -3.44 -3.08
CA CYS A 86 5.63 -4.86 -3.06
C CYS A 86 5.11 -5.66 -4.26
N LEU A 87 5.36 -5.16 -5.48
CA LEU A 87 4.84 -5.75 -6.73
C LEU A 87 5.95 -6.27 -7.67
N PHE A 88 7.19 -6.39 -7.20
CA PHE A 88 8.28 -6.93 -8.02
C PHE A 88 7.99 -8.35 -8.53
N ASP A 89 7.50 -9.24 -7.68
CA ASP A 89 7.19 -10.62 -8.09
C ASP A 89 6.09 -10.65 -9.15
N ASN A 90 5.02 -9.87 -8.98
CA ASN A 90 3.93 -9.76 -9.96
C ASN A 90 4.43 -9.16 -11.29
N TRP A 91 5.39 -8.23 -11.21
CA TRP A 91 6.00 -7.59 -12.38
C TRP A 91 6.94 -8.54 -13.13
N ASP A 92 7.89 -9.16 -12.44
CA ASP A 92 8.95 -9.97 -13.05
C ASP A 92 8.39 -11.25 -13.68
N ASN A 93 7.37 -11.86 -13.06
CA ASN A 93 6.68 -13.03 -13.59
C ASN A 93 5.58 -12.68 -14.60
N GLY A 94 5.27 -11.39 -14.77
CA GLY A 94 4.19 -10.92 -15.63
C GLY A 94 4.57 -10.87 -17.12
N ASN A 95 3.62 -11.24 -17.99
CA ASN A 95 3.67 -10.96 -19.42
C ASN A 95 3.42 -9.46 -19.72
N VAL A 96 3.48 -9.07 -20.99
CA VAL A 96 3.28 -7.66 -21.41
C VAL A 96 1.95 -7.08 -20.92
N GLN A 97 0.86 -7.84 -21.03
CA GLN A 97 -0.47 -7.40 -20.62
C GLN A 97 -0.56 -7.23 -19.10
N GLN A 98 0.05 -8.14 -18.33
CA GLN A 98 0.11 -8.05 -16.87
C GLN A 98 0.96 -6.84 -16.42
N LYS A 99 2.08 -6.58 -17.10
CA LYS A 99 2.90 -5.38 -16.84
C LYS A 99 2.13 -4.10 -17.14
N ASP A 100 1.33 -4.06 -18.21
CA ASP A 100 0.48 -2.90 -18.51
C ASP A 100 -0.63 -2.68 -17.47
N LYS A 101 -1.19 -3.76 -16.91
CA LYS A 101 -2.11 -3.67 -15.76
C LYS A 101 -1.42 -3.09 -14.53
N ILE A 102 -0.21 -3.54 -14.22
CA ILE A 102 0.57 -3.02 -13.08
C ILE A 102 0.91 -1.53 -13.29
N ARG A 103 1.26 -1.12 -14.52
CA ARG A 103 1.45 0.31 -14.85
C ARG A 103 0.19 1.13 -14.56
N HIS A 104 -0.98 0.67 -15.01
CA HIS A 104 -2.26 1.33 -14.72
C HIS A 104 -2.56 1.37 -13.22
N LYS A 105 -2.42 0.23 -12.51
CA LYS A 105 -2.61 0.15 -11.05
C LYS A 105 -1.74 1.18 -10.33
N LEU A 106 -0.49 1.31 -10.76
CA LEU A 106 0.49 2.20 -10.16
C LEU A 106 0.47 3.63 -10.73
N LEU A 107 -0.51 3.98 -11.57
CA LEU A 107 -0.63 5.29 -12.23
C LEU A 107 0.64 5.70 -13.01
N ALA A 108 1.40 4.73 -13.51
CA ALA A 108 2.60 4.97 -14.31
C ALA A 108 2.17 5.17 -15.75
N GLN A 109 2.31 6.39 -16.27
CA GLN A 109 2.11 6.65 -17.69
C GLN A 109 3.12 5.84 -18.50
N ALA A 110 2.67 5.33 -19.65
CA ALA A 110 3.52 4.66 -20.62
C ALA A 110 4.46 5.66 -21.31
#